data_AF-A0A232EMU7-F1
#
_entry.id   AF-A0A232EMU7-F1
#
_cell.length_a   1.000
_cell.length_b   1.000
_cell.length_c   1.000
_cell.angle_alpha   90.00
_cell.angle_beta   90.00
_cell.angle_gamma   90.00
#
_symmetry.space_group_name_H-M   'P 1'
#
loop_
_entity.id
_entity.type
_entity.pdbx_description
1 polymer ?
#
loop_
_entity_poly.entity_id
_entity_poly.type
_entity_poly.pdbx_seq_one_letter_code
_entity_poly.pdbx_strand_id
1 'polypeptide(L)'
;GDNFITQHAWADWRGDIKKARVHKMTDFIFEKTQILQSNAIMRNTPGALSCGNSATTYLGQLLTPYRAEIAKCVLSATDENAANKCCDPVDSKLINHVSTIFNNTNRCINNS
;
A
#
# COMPACT_ATOMS: atom_id res chain seq x y z
N GLY A 1 6.05 12.49 49.17
CA GLY A 1 4.75 11.84 48.98
C GLY A 1 4.51 11.79 47.50
N ASP A 2 4.96 10.71 46.89
CA ASP A 2 5.09 10.51 45.46
C ASP A 2 3.74 10.56 44.75
N ASN A 3 3.58 11.51 43.84
CA ASN A 3 2.62 11.40 42.74
C ASN A 3 3.42 11.55 41.43
N PHE A 4 4.34 10.60 41.25
CA PHE A 4 4.86 10.27 39.94
C PHE A 4 3.71 9.59 39.20
N ILE A 5 2.79 10.40 38.65
CA ILE A 5 1.91 9.93 37.58
C ILE A 5 2.87 9.62 36.44
N THR A 6 3.28 8.36 36.40
CA THR A 6 3.83 7.69 35.24
C THR A 6 2.73 7.74 34.18
N GLN A 7 2.55 8.91 33.54
CA GLN A 7 2.18 8.94 32.15
C GLN A 7 3.38 8.36 31.42
N HIS A 8 3.49 7.03 31.47
CA HIS A 8 3.88 6.34 30.26
C HIS A 8 2.89 6.87 29.23
N ALA A 9 3.34 7.82 28.40
CA ALA A 9 2.88 7.88 27.04
C ALA A 9 2.98 6.44 26.55
N TRP A 10 1.85 5.72 26.59
CA TRP A 10 1.76 4.46 25.90
C TRP A 10 2.20 4.83 24.50
N ALA A 11 3.36 4.32 24.07
CA ALA A 11 3.74 4.40 22.67
C ALA A 11 2.48 3.97 21.92
N ASP A 12 1.87 4.89 21.18
CA ASP A 12 0.56 4.68 20.60
C ASP A 12 0.75 3.73 19.42
N TRP A 13 0.86 2.44 19.77
CA TRP A 13 1.13 1.34 18.87
C TRP A 13 0.14 1.34 17.71
N ARG A 14 -1.05 1.91 17.89
CA ARG A 14 -2.04 2.13 16.83
C ARG A 14 -1.50 3.06 15.75
N GLY A 15 -0.95 4.20 16.15
CA GLY A 15 -0.29 5.14 15.26
C GLY A 15 0.90 4.51 14.54
N ASP A 16 1.72 3.75 15.26
CA ASP A 16 2.90 3.08 14.70
C ASP A 16 2.55 2.00 13.69
N ILE A 17 1.60 1.10 14.00
CA ILE A 17 1.12 0.07 13.06
C ILE A 17 0.52 0.74 11.82
N LYS A 18 -0.35 1.74 12.00
CA LYS A 18 -0.98 2.44 10.87
C LYS A 18 0.10 3.05 9.98
N LYS A 19 1.08 3.76 10.55
CA LYS A 19 2.17 4.38 9.80
C LYS A 19 3.01 3.34 9.07
N ALA A 20 3.44 2.28 9.75
CA ALA A 20 4.27 1.23 9.17
C ALA A 20 3.58 0.52 8.00
N ARG A 21 2.31 0.14 8.18
CA ARG A 21 1.52 -0.53 7.12
C ARG A 21 1.29 0.41 5.94
N VAL A 22 0.91 1.66 6.18
CA VAL A 22 0.70 2.65 5.10
C VAL A 22 1.97 2.95 4.33
N HIS A 23 3.13 3.02 5.00
CA HIS A 23 4.43 3.19 4.36
C HIS A 23 4.71 1.99 3.44
N LYS A 24 4.65 0.77 3.97
CA LYS A 24 4.82 -0.48 3.20
C LYS A 24 3.93 -0.54 1.95
N MET A 25 2.64 -0.20 2.09
CA MET A 25 1.70 -0.17 0.96
C MET A 25 2.08 0.88 -0.10
N THR A 26 2.50 2.07 0.35
CA THR A 26 2.90 3.18 -0.53
C THR A 26 4.17 2.82 -1.29
N ASP A 27 5.18 2.27 -0.62
CA ASP A 27 6.44 1.85 -1.24
C ASP A 27 6.22 0.75 -2.28
N PHE A 28 5.40 -0.26 -1.96
CA PHE A 28 5.11 -1.34 -2.88
C PHE A 28 4.41 -0.85 -4.16
N ILE A 29 3.41 0.03 -4.02
CA ILE A 29 2.74 0.65 -5.17
C ILE A 29 3.71 1.50 -5.98
N PHE A 30 4.55 2.28 -5.31
CA PHE A 30 5.52 3.16 -5.96
C PHE A 30 6.54 2.35 -6.77
N GLU A 31 7.13 1.31 -6.18
CA GLU A 31 8.07 0.40 -6.85
C GLU A 31 7.46 -0.21 -8.12
N LYS A 32 6.24 -0.75 -8.03
CA LYS A 32 5.55 -1.34 -9.19
C LYS A 32 5.21 -0.32 -10.26
N THR A 33 4.84 0.89 -9.86
CA THR A 33 4.59 2.00 -10.78
C THR A 33 5.86 2.39 -11.54
N GLN A 34 7.00 2.50 -10.85
CA GLN A 34 8.28 2.84 -11.48
C GLN A 34 8.69 1.79 -12.51
N ILE A 35 8.56 0.50 -12.19
CA ILE A 35 8.89 -0.58 -13.13
C ILE A 35 8.03 -0.48 -14.40
N LEU A 36 6.72 -0.25 -14.27
CA LEU A 36 5.83 -0.11 -15.44
C LEU A 36 6.15 1.12 -16.28
N GLN A 37 6.45 2.26 -15.63
CA GLN A 37 6.89 3.47 -16.31
C GLN A 37 8.20 3.24 -17.08
N SER A 38 9.20 2.61 -16.45
CA SER A 38 10.46 2.26 -17.10
C SER A 38 10.26 1.32 -18.28
N ASN A 39 9.43 0.28 -18.14
CA ASN A 39 9.12 -0.64 -19.24
C ASN A 39 8.42 0.07 -20.41
N ALA A 40 7.47 0.96 -20.11
CA ALA A 40 6.79 1.76 -21.12
C ALA A 40 7.75 2.68 -21.89
N ILE A 41 8.67 3.34 -21.18
CA ILE A 41 9.71 4.19 -21.76
C ILE A 41 10.67 3.38 -22.63
N MET A 42 11.12 2.21 -22.17
CA MET A 42 11.99 1.33 -22.96
C MET A 42 11.30 0.82 -24.22
N ARG A 43 10.00 0.52 -24.15
CA ARG A 43 9.22 0.10 -25.31
C ARG A 43 9.01 1.24 -26.31
N ASN A 44 8.85 2.47 -25.81
CA ASN A 44 8.80 3.72 -26.60
C ASN A 44 7.75 3.73 -27.72
N THR A 45 6.58 3.12 -27.48
CA THR A 45 5.42 3.25 -28.38
C THR A 45 4.32 4.06 -27.70
N PRO A 46 3.45 4.77 -28.47
CA PRO A 46 2.32 5.48 -27.90
C PRO A 46 1.41 4.59 -27.05
N GLY A 47 1.20 3.34 -27.49
CA GLY A 47 0.43 2.34 -26.73
C GLY A 47 1.09 1.99 -25.40
N ALA A 48 2.40 1.73 -25.40
CA ALA A 48 3.13 1.39 -24.19
C ALA A 48 3.10 2.51 -23.15
N LEU A 49 3.32 3.76 -23.58
CA LEU A 49 3.23 4.94 -22.72
C LEU A 49 1.81 5.13 -22.17
N SER A 50 0.78 4.87 -22.98
CA SER A 50 -0.60 4.90 -22.54
C SER A 50 -0.87 3.83 -21.46
N CYS A 51 -0.45 2.58 -21.69
CA CYS A 51 -0.56 1.51 -20.69
C CYS A 51 0.14 1.90 -19.36
N GLY A 52 1.38 2.40 -19.43
CA GLY A 52 2.16 2.81 -18.27
C GLY A 52 1.54 3.96 -17.48
N ASN A 53 0.99 4.97 -18.18
CA ASN A 53 0.33 6.11 -17.54
C ASN A 53 -0.99 5.71 -16.86
N SER A 54 -1.81 4.88 -17.51
CA SER A 54 -3.05 4.38 -16.90
C SER A 54 -2.78 3.56 -15.63
N ALA A 55 -1.70 2.78 -15.61
CA ALA A 55 -1.33 2.00 -14.44
C ALA A 55 -0.96 2.87 -13.24
N THR A 56 -0.23 3.98 -13.44
CA THR A 56 0.06 4.95 -12.37
C THR A 56 -1.24 5.44 -11.72
N THR A 57 -2.26 5.75 -12.51
CA THR A 57 -3.57 6.17 -11.99
C THR A 57 -4.25 5.05 -11.20
N TYR A 58 -4.34 3.84 -11.76
CA TYR A 58 -5.05 2.73 -11.10
C TYR A 58 -4.36 2.27 -9.82
N LEU A 59 -3.02 2.18 -9.82
CA LEU A 59 -2.26 1.80 -8.63
C LEU A 59 -2.37 2.86 -7.54
N GLY A 60 -2.30 4.15 -7.88
CA GLY A 60 -2.45 5.24 -6.92
C GLY A 60 -3.84 5.26 -6.25
N GLN A 61 -4.89 4.91 -7.00
CA GLN A 61 -6.26 4.84 -6.49
C GLN A 61 -6.47 3.74 -5.43
N LEU A 62 -5.61 2.72 -5.39
CA LEU A 62 -5.69 1.67 -4.37
C LEU A 62 -5.34 2.19 -2.97
N LEU A 63 -4.50 3.20 -2.82
CA LEU A 63 -4.03 3.60 -1.48
C LEU A 63 -5.16 4.02 -0.53
N THR A 64 -6.14 4.77 -1.03
CA THR A 64 -7.24 5.30 -0.20
C THR A 64 -8.08 4.21 0.46
N PRO A 65 -8.68 3.24 -0.27
CA PRO A 65 -9.49 2.19 0.36
C PRO A 65 -8.68 1.32 1.33
N TYR A 66 -7.44 0.93 0.98
CA TYR A 66 -6.62 0.09 1.85
C TYR A 66 -6.14 0.84 3.11
N ARG A 67 -5.87 2.14 3.03
CA ARG A 67 -5.61 2.99 4.20
C ARG A 67 -6.80 3.01 5.16
N ALA A 68 -8.03 3.05 4.64
CA ALA A 68 -9.24 3.01 5.44
C ALA A 68 -9.44 1.63 6.11
N GLU A 69 -9.15 0.53 5.40
CA GLU A 69 -9.21 -0.83 5.98
C GLU A 69 -8.19 -1.01 7.11
N ILE A 70 -6.94 -0.56 6.93
CA ILE A 70 -5.93 -0.58 8.00
C ILE A 70 -6.39 0.25 9.20
N ALA A 71 -6.91 1.46 8.97
CA ALA A 71 -7.40 2.31 10.04
C ALA A 71 -8.54 1.63 10.82
N LYS A 72 -9.47 0.97 10.12
CA LYS A 72 -10.56 0.20 10.74
C LYS A 72 -10.02 -0.94 11.61
N CYS A 73 -9.07 -1.73 11.09
CA CYS A 73 -8.43 -2.82 11.84
C CYS A 73 -7.78 -2.34 13.14
N VAL A 74 -6.99 -1.27 13.05
CA VAL A 74 -6.27 -0.70 14.19
C VAL A 74 -7.22 -0.10 15.23
N LEU A 75 -8.27 0.59 14.78
CA LEU A 75 -9.29 1.17 15.67
C LEU A 75 -10.08 0.09 16.44
N SER A 76 -10.38 -1.05 15.81
CA SER A 76 -11.15 -2.13 16.44
C SER A 76 -10.33 -3.07 17.33
N ALA A 77 -9.00 -2.94 17.34
CA ALA A 77 -8.13 -3.89 18.00
C ALA A 77 -7.92 -3.57 19.49
N THR A 78 -7.95 -4.64 20.31
CA THR A 78 -7.69 -4.60 21.76
C THR A 78 -6.21 -4.40 22.09
N ASP A 79 -5.32 -4.90 21.23
CA ASP A 79 -3.87 -4.88 21.37
C ASP A 79 -3.17 -4.92 20.00
N GLU A 80 -1.85 -4.75 20.02
CA GLU A 80 -1.00 -4.73 18.82
C GLU A 80 -1.05 -6.05 18.02
N ASN A 81 -1.13 -7.20 18.68
CA ASN A 81 -1.18 -8.50 18.00
C ASN A 81 -2.51 -8.68 17.27
N ALA A 82 -3.62 -8.30 17.89
CA ALA A 82 -4.94 -8.31 17.27
C ALA A 82 -5.00 -7.37 16.05
N ALA A 83 -4.40 -6.18 16.15
CA ALA A 83 -4.31 -5.24 15.04
C ALA A 83 -3.51 -5.80 13.87
N ASN A 84 -2.32 -6.37 14.15
CA ASN A 84 -1.48 -6.98 13.12
C ASN A 84 -2.20 -8.12 12.40
N LYS A 85 -2.84 -9.03 13.15
CA LYS A 85 -3.64 -10.13 12.57
C LYS A 85 -4.79 -9.63 11.70
N CYS A 86 -5.43 -8.52 12.05
CA CYS A 86 -6.47 -7.91 11.23
C CYS A 86 -5.90 -7.28 9.95
N CYS A 87 -4.73 -6.64 10.04
CA CYS A 87 -4.08 -5.96 8.92
C CYS A 87 -3.44 -6.93 7.90
N ASP A 88 -3.01 -8.12 8.30
CA ASP A 88 -2.31 -9.06 7.40
C ASP A 88 -3.16 -9.48 6.17
N PRO A 89 -4.46 -9.78 6.29
CA PRO A 89 -5.34 -9.98 5.13
C PRO A 89 -5.49 -8.72 4.25
N VAL A 90 -5.47 -7.53 4.84
CA VAL A 90 -5.58 -6.25 4.10
C VAL A 90 -4.33 -6.05 3.22
N ASP A 91 -3.14 -6.25 3.80
CA ASP A 91 -1.86 -6.25 3.09
C ASP A 91 -1.87 -7.27 1.93
N SER A 92 -2.33 -8.50 2.20
CA SER A 92 -2.35 -9.57 1.20
C SER A 92 -3.28 -9.25 0.02
N LYS A 93 -4.46 -8.66 0.30
CA LYS A 93 -5.39 -8.21 -0.74
C LYS A 93 -4.78 -7.10 -1.60
N LEU A 94 -4.11 -6.13 -0.98
CA LEU A 94 -3.41 -5.08 -1.74
C LEU A 94 -2.37 -5.69 -2.67
N ILE A 95 -1.51 -6.57 -2.16
CA ILE A 95 -0.45 -7.21 -2.93
C ILE A 95 -1.04 -7.93 -4.16
N ASN A 96 -2.14 -8.65 -3.99
CA ASN A 96 -2.81 -9.36 -5.08
C ASN A 96 -3.41 -8.40 -6.13
N HIS A 97 -4.06 -7.32 -5.69
CA HIS A 97 -4.61 -6.31 -6.60
C HIS A 97 -3.51 -5.60 -7.40
N VAL A 98 -2.47 -5.12 -6.71
CA VAL A 98 -1.32 -4.49 -7.34
C VAL A 98 -0.65 -5.44 -8.33
N SER A 99 -0.44 -6.71 -7.96
CA SER A 99 0.17 -7.72 -8.85
C SER A 99 -0.68 -7.99 -10.09
N THR A 100 -2.00 -8.01 -9.94
CA THR A 100 -2.92 -8.19 -11.07
C THR A 100 -2.85 -7.02 -12.05
N ILE A 101 -2.90 -5.78 -11.54
CA ILE A 101 -2.75 -4.58 -12.36
C ILE A 101 -1.39 -4.59 -13.03
N PHE A 102 -0.32 -4.85 -12.28
CA PHE A 102 1.04 -4.90 -12.78
C PHE A 102 1.20 -5.88 -13.95
N ASN A 103 0.75 -7.13 -13.79
CA ASN A 103 0.86 -8.15 -14.84
C ASN A 103 0.05 -7.77 -16.08
N ASN A 104 -1.16 -7.24 -15.91
CA ASN A 104 -2.00 -6.81 -17.02
C ASN A 104 -1.39 -5.62 -17.78
N THR A 105 -0.86 -4.62 -17.06
CA THR A 105 -0.19 -3.49 -17.68
C THR A 105 1.10 -3.92 -18.38
N ASN A 106 1.89 -4.81 -17.79
CA ASN A 106 3.12 -5.27 -18.42
C ASN A 106 2.82 -6.02 -19.72
N ARG A 107 1.75 -6.81 -19.76
CA ARG A 107 1.25 -7.43 -21.00
C ARG A 107 0.78 -6.39 -22.03
N CYS A 108 0.07 -5.35 -21.58
CA CYS A 108 -0.35 -4.22 -22.43
C CYS A 108 0.86 -3.54 -23.08
N ILE A 109 1.88 -3.20 -22.28
CA ILE A 109 3.14 -2.59 -22.73
C ILE A 109 3.83 -3.47 -23.77
N ASN A 110 4.00 -4.76 -23.49
CA ASN A 110 4.71 -5.68 -24.39
C ASN A 110 4.00 -5.91 -25.72
N ASN A 111 2.66 -5.79 -25.74
CA ASN A 111 1.84 -5.94 -26.94
C ASN A 111 1.61 -4.62 -27.69
N SER A 112 2.15 -3.51 -27.19
CA SER A 112 2.03 -2.17 -27.80
C SER A 112 3.20 -1.81 -28.70
#